data_AF-A0A4R3E8C0-F1
#
_entry.id   AF-A0A4R3E8C0-F1
#
_cell.length_a   1.000
_cell.length_b   1.000
_cell.length_c   1.000
_cell.angle_alpha   90.00
_cell.angle_beta   90.00
_cell.angle_gamma   90.00
#
_symmetry.space_group_name_H-M   'P 1'
#
loop_
_entity.id
_entity.type
_entity.pdbx_description
1 polymer ?
#
loop_
_entity_poly.entity_id
_entity_poly.type
_entity_poly.pdbx_seq_one_letter_code
_entity_poly.pdbx_strand_id
1 'polypeptide(L)'
;MSDYDSSLNQLNASNASFFTRLSQVVSRWAGKPHTFFLALTIIVIWAVSGPFFGFNDTWQLVINTSTTIVTFLMVFIIQNSQNRDTAAMQIKLDELIVRLEGAREELLDLEEMDQHRLEELRNEFERRAERARSKGEPAA
;
A
#
# COMPACT_ATOMS: atom_id res chain seq x y z
N MET A 1 -21.31 -28.98 -17.53
CA MET A 1 -20.81 -28.42 -16.26
C MET A 1 -19.42 -27.78 -16.41
N SER A 2 -18.50 -28.36 -17.21
CA SER A 2 -17.14 -27.85 -17.41
C SER A 2 -17.01 -26.52 -18.17
N ASP A 3 -17.96 -26.17 -19.06
CA ASP A 3 -17.88 -24.94 -19.87
C ASP A 3 -18.30 -23.67 -19.12
N TYR A 4 -19.05 -23.81 -18.01
CA TYR A 4 -19.42 -22.70 -17.15
C TYR A 4 -18.26 -22.28 -16.24
N ASP A 5 -17.51 -23.25 -15.69
CA ASP A 5 -16.33 -22.96 -14.85
C ASP A 5 -15.17 -22.31 -15.64
N SER A 6 -15.00 -22.66 -16.91
CA SER A 6 -13.97 -22.06 -17.78
C SER A 6 -14.31 -20.61 -18.16
N SER A 7 -15.59 -20.30 -18.34
CA SER A 7 -16.06 -18.93 -18.64
C SER A 7 -16.09 -18.04 -17.39
N LEU A 8 -16.35 -18.57 -16.19
CA LEU A 8 -16.20 -17.82 -14.93
C LEU A 8 -14.74 -17.46 -14.61
N ASN A 9 -13.79 -18.36 -14.91
CA ASN A 9 -12.36 -18.06 -14.75
C ASN A 9 -11.84 -17.02 -15.76
N GLN A 10 -12.38 -16.97 -16.98
CA GLN A 10 -12.05 -15.93 -17.97
C GLN A 10 -12.57 -14.54 -17.59
N LEU A 11 -13.73 -14.46 -16.93
CA LEU A 11 -14.33 -13.18 -16.53
C LEU A 11 -13.59 -12.55 -15.33
N ASN A 12 -13.18 -13.35 -14.34
CA ASN A 12 -12.48 -12.87 -13.13
C ASN A 12 -10.99 -12.53 -13.35
N ALA A 13 -10.33 -13.15 -14.32
CA ALA A 13 -8.91 -12.88 -14.61
C ALA A 13 -8.66 -11.51 -15.28
N SER A 14 -9.69 -10.89 -15.89
CA SER A 14 -9.51 -9.68 -16.70
C SER A 14 -9.42 -8.38 -15.87
N ASN A 15 -10.25 -8.24 -14.83
CA ASN A 15 -10.32 -7.02 -14.01
C ASN A 15 -9.16 -6.88 -13.02
N ALA A 16 -8.76 -7.97 -12.37
CA ALA A 16 -7.58 -7.99 -11.51
C ALA A 16 -6.30 -7.67 -12.32
N SER A 17 -6.22 -8.16 -13.56
CA SER A 17 -5.09 -7.91 -14.47
C SER A 17 -5.01 -6.43 -14.90
N PHE A 18 -6.13 -5.79 -15.24
CA PHE A 18 -6.14 -4.38 -15.63
C PHE A 18 -5.73 -3.46 -14.47
N PHE A 19 -6.36 -3.61 -13.30
CA PHE A 19 -6.04 -2.78 -12.14
C PHE A 19 -4.61 -3.01 -11.64
N THR A 20 -4.13 -4.26 -11.68
CA THR A 20 -2.73 -4.59 -11.34
C THR A 20 -1.75 -3.98 -12.34
N ARG A 21 -2.03 -4.07 -13.65
CA ARG A 21 -1.18 -3.45 -14.69
C ARG A 21 -1.20 -1.93 -14.59
N LEU A 22 -2.37 -1.32 -14.41
CA LEU A 22 -2.51 0.12 -14.23
C LEU A 22 -1.76 0.59 -12.98
N SER A 23 -1.94 -0.08 -11.84
CA SER A 23 -1.21 0.22 -10.61
C SER A 23 0.30 0.10 -10.80
N GLN A 24 0.78 -0.96 -11.46
CA GLN A 24 2.22 -1.13 -11.75
C GLN A 24 2.78 -0.05 -12.69
N VAL A 25 2.00 0.36 -13.71
CA VAL A 25 2.40 1.44 -14.62
C VAL A 25 2.44 2.76 -13.87
N VAL A 26 1.38 3.09 -13.12
CA VAL A 26 1.30 4.32 -12.33
C VAL A 26 2.42 4.38 -11.29
N SER A 27 2.66 3.31 -10.52
CA SER A 27 3.76 3.28 -9.53
C SER A 27 5.15 3.43 -10.19
N ARG A 28 5.37 2.82 -11.36
CA ARG A 28 6.63 2.98 -12.12
C ARG A 28 6.84 4.38 -12.67
N TRP A 29 5.76 5.09 -12.98
CA TRP A 29 5.81 6.47 -13.47
C TRP A 29 5.92 7.47 -12.30
N ALA A 30 5.15 7.28 -11.22
CA ALA A 30 5.17 8.15 -10.04
C ALA A 30 6.57 8.26 -9.40
N GLY A 31 7.39 7.20 -9.48
CA GLY A 31 8.75 7.19 -8.91
C GLY A 31 9.86 7.77 -9.79
N LYS A 32 9.60 8.20 -11.03
CA LYS A 32 10.64 8.68 -11.96
C LYS A 32 10.82 10.20 -11.90
N PRO A 33 12.06 10.74 -11.82
CA PRO A 33 12.30 12.18 -11.81
C PRO A 33 11.68 12.94 -13.00
N HIS A 34 11.60 12.29 -14.18
CA HIS A 34 11.01 12.90 -15.38
C HIS A 34 9.50 13.16 -15.28
N THR A 35 8.76 12.42 -14.45
CA THR A 35 7.31 12.64 -14.31
C THR A 35 6.99 13.87 -13.48
N PHE A 36 7.87 14.24 -12.55
CA PHE A 36 7.79 15.51 -11.84
C PHE A 36 7.88 16.70 -12.80
N PHE A 37 8.85 16.71 -13.72
CA PHE A 37 8.99 17.78 -14.71
C PHE A 37 7.82 17.84 -15.68
N LEU A 38 7.26 16.70 -16.06
CA LEU A 38 6.03 16.64 -16.88
C LEU A 38 4.83 17.24 -16.12
N ALA A 39 4.62 16.85 -14.86
CA ALA A 39 3.55 17.39 -14.02
C ALA A 39 3.71 18.90 -13.82
N LEU A 40 4.94 19.37 -13.57
CA LEU A 40 5.23 20.79 -13.44
C LEU A 40 4.90 21.56 -14.73
N THR A 41 5.26 21.01 -15.89
CA THR A 41 4.95 21.61 -17.19
C THR A 41 3.44 21.72 -17.41
N ILE A 42 2.67 20.70 -17.04
CA ILE A 42 1.20 20.73 -17.11
C ILE A 42 0.63 21.85 -16.23
N ILE A 43 1.14 22.00 -14.99
CA ILE A 43 0.72 23.08 -14.07
C ILE A 43 1.06 24.45 -14.67
N VAL A 44 2.24 24.62 -15.27
CA VAL A 44 2.64 25.88 -15.91
C VAL A 44 1.74 26.21 -17.11
N ILE A 45 1.43 25.23 -17.97
CA ILE A 45 0.53 25.42 -19.12
C ILE A 45 -0.87 25.84 -18.63
N TRP A 46 -1.38 25.19 -17.58
CA TRP A 46 -2.65 25.57 -16.99
C TRP A 46 -2.62 26.99 -16.40
N ALA A 47 -1.56 27.36 -15.68
CA ALA A 47 -1.40 28.71 -15.12
C ALA A 47 -1.36 29.78 -16.22
N VAL A 48 -0.65 29.52 -17.33
CA VAL A 48 -0.54 30.41 -18.49
C VAL A 48 -1.85 30.49 -19.29
N SER A 49 -2.73 29.49 -19.20
CA SER A 49 -4.07 29.58 -19.81
C SER A 49 -5.00 30.51 -19.03
N GLY A 50 -4.76 30.73 -17.72
CA GLY A 50 -5.59 31.56 -16.84
C GLY A 50 -5.90 32.97 -17.35
N PRO A 51 -4.90 33.75 -17.82
CA PRO A 51 -5.12 35.07 -18.41
C PRO A 51 -6.08 35.07 -19.62
N PHE A 52 -6.07 34.01 -20.45
CA PHE A 52 -6.98 33.91 -21.60
C PHE A 52 -8.44 33.66 -21.19
N PHE A 53 -8.65 33.03 -20.03
CA PHE A 53 -9.98 32.75 -19.47
C PHE A 53 -10.40 33.74 -18.37
N GLY A 54 -9.61 34.79 -18.13
CA GLY A 54 -9.87 35.79 -17.09
C GLY A 54 -9.88 35.23 -15.67
N PHE A 55 -9.17 34.13 -15.42
CA PHE A 55 -9.14 33.43 -14.12
C PHE A 55 -10.54 33.11 -13.55
N ASN A 56 -11.50 32.82 -14.43
CA ASN A 56 -12.90 32.61 -14.05
C ASN A 56 -13.12 31.32 -13.23
N ASP A 57 -14.34 31.19 -12.68
CA ASP A 57 -14.71 30.04 -11.84
C ASP A 57 -14.60 28.70 -12.59
N THR A 58 -14.85 28.68 -13.90
CA THR A 58 -14.74 27.45 -14.70
C THR A 58 -13.28 27.00 -14.82
N TRP A 59 -12.34 27.92 -15.01
CA TRP A 59 -10.92 27.64 -15.10
C TRP A 59 -10.35 27.06 -13.79
N GLN A 60 -10.80 27.58 -12.64
CA GLN A 60 -10.45 27.06 -11.32
C GLN A 60 -11.14 25.72 -11.03
N LEU A 61 -12.42 25.59 -11.38
CA LEU A 61 -13.21 24.37 -11.16
C LEU A 61 -12.57 23.18 -11.88
N VAL A 62 -12.12 23.36 -13.13
CA VAL A 62 -11.51 22.28 -13.91
C VAL A 62 -10.31 21.68 -13.19
N ILE A 63 -9.37 22.48 -12.66
CA ILE A 63 -8.19 21.92 -11.97
C ILE A 63 -8.55 21.30 -10.62
N ASN A 64 -9.45 21.94 -9.87
CA ASN A 64 -9.84 21.48 -8.54
C ASN A 64 -10.58 20.14 -8.62
N THR A 65 -11.55 20.04 -9.52
CA THR A 65 -12.30 18.80 -9.76
C THR A 65 -11.38 17.70 -10.30
N SER A 66 -10.52 18.02 -11.27
CA SER A 66 -9.61 17.03 -11.85
C SER A 66 -8.62 16.48 -10.83
N THR A 67 -7.98 17.36 -10.05
CA THR A 67 -7.01 16.96 -9.01
C THR A 67 -7.68 16.13 -7.93
N THR A 68 -8.91 16.46 -7.56
CA THR A 68 -9.69 15.69 -6.58
C THR A 68 -9.95 14.27 -7.07
N ILE A 69 -10.41 14.11 -8.32
CA ILE A 69 -10.65 12.78 -8.92
C ILE A 69 -9.34 11.99 -8.99
N VAL A 70 -8.26 12.59 -9.48
CA VAL A 70 -6.94 11.94 -9.56
C VAL A 70 -6.46 11.51 -8.18
N THR A 71 -6.59 12.38 -7.17
CA THR A 71 -6.20 12.08 -5.79
C THR A 71 -7.02 10.92 -5.23
N PHE A 72 -8.33 10.92 -5.44
CA PHE A 72 -9.20 9.84 -5.01
C PHE A 72 -8.80 8.50 -5.64
N LEU A 73 -8.53 8.47 -6.95
CA LEU A 73 -8.02 7.28 -7.63
C LEU A 73 -6.62 6.88 -7.11
N MET A 74 -5.76 7.86 -6.83
CA MET A 74 -4.41 7.61 -6.33
C MET A 74 -4.44 6.95 -4.96
N VAL A 75 -5.38 7.29 -4.08
CA VAL A 75 -5.56 6.60 -2.79
C VAL A 75 -5.80 5.10 -2.99
N PHE A 76 -6.69 4.71 -3.91
CA PHE A 76 -6.92 3.28 -4.20
C PHE A 76 -5.70 2.59 -4.80
N ILE A 77 -4.99 3.27 -5.70
CA ILE A 77 -3.77 2.72 -6.32
C ILE A 77 -2.68 2.53 -5.27
N ILE A 78 -2.49 3.52 -4.39
CA ILE A 78 -1.52 3.47 -3.30
C ILE A 78 -1.90 2.34 -2.34
N GLN A 79 -3.17 2.26 -1.90
CA GLN A 79 -3.64 1.19 -1.02
C GLN A 79 -3.43 -0.19 -1.64
N ASN A 80 -3.71 -0.37 -2.94
CA ASN A 80 -3.45 -1.64 -3.62
C ASN A 80 -1.96 -2.00 -3.66
N SER A 81 -1.11 -1.03 -3.98
CA SER A 81 0.35 -1.25 -3.97
C SER A 81 0.84 -1.57 -2.57
N GLN A 82 0.39 -0.80 -1.56
CA GLN A 82 0.74 -0.99 -0.16
C GLN A 82 0.28 -2.34 0.37
N ASN A 83 -0.97 -2.75 0.13
CA ASN A 83 -1.49 -4.05 0.56
C ASN A 83 -0.63 -5.21 0.01
N ARG A 84 -0.25 -5.12 -1.26
CA ARG A 84 0.61 -6.14 -1.88
C ARG A 84 2.03 -6.14 -1.31
N ASP A 85 2.60 -4.97 -1.06
CA ASP A 85 3.95 -4.84 -0.51
C ASP A 85 3.99 -5.31 0.97
N THR A 86 2.94 -5.06 1.75
CA THR A 86 2.75 -5.57 3.12
C THR A 86 2.68 -7.10 3.13
N ALA A 87 1.85 -7.71 2.28
CA ALA A 87 1.74 -9.16 2.19
C ALA A 87 3.09 -9.82 1.81
N ALA A 88 3.82 -9.21 0.87
CA ALA A 88 5.15 -9.69 0.50
C ALA A 88 6.18 -9.53 1.63
N MET A 89 6.01 -8.54 2.50
CA MET A 89 6.86 -8.35 3.69
C MET A 89 6.56 -9.41 4.74
N GLN A 90 5.28 -9.69 5.03
CA GLN A 90 4.85 -10.75 5.96
C GLN A 90 5.43 -12.11 5.57
N ILE A 91 5.23 -12.54 4.31
CA ILE A 91 5.78 -13.83 3.81
C ILE A 91 7.30 -13.94 4.01
N LYS A 92 8.04 -12.84 3.81
CA LYS A 92 9.49 -12.83 4.01
C LYS A 92 9.86 -12.93 5.49
N LEU A 93 9.10 -12.29 6.38
CA LEU A 93 9.30 -12.38 7.82
C LEU A 93 8.96 -13.78 8.34
N ASP A 94 7.88 -14.38 7.83
CA ASP A 94 7.47 -15.73 8.19
C ASP A 94 8.56 -16.76 7.84
N GLU A 95 9.13 -16.69 6.63
CA GLU A 95 10.26 -17.56 6.26
C GLU A 95 11.47 -17.35 7.18
N LEU A 96 11.75 -16.11 7.61
CA LEU A 96 12.84 -15.84 8.57
C LEU A 96 12.55 -16.42 9.96
N ILE A 97 11.31 -16.33 10.44
CA ILE A 97 10.87 -16.87 11.73
C ILE A 97 10.99 -18.40 11.73
N VAL A 98 10.51 -19.05 10.67
CA VAL A 98 10.56 -20.52 10.52
C VAL A 98 12.00 -21.04 10.50
N ARG A 99 12.97 -20.24 10.02
CA ARG A 99 14.38 -20.63 9.93
C ARG A 99 15.19 -20.30 11.19
N LEU A 100 14.66 -19.51 12.10
CA LEU A 100 15.37 -19.07 13.30
C LEU A 100 15.17 -20.08 14.45
N GLU A 101 16.24 -20.76 14.86
CA GLU A 101 16.20 -21.69 16.00
C GLU A 101 15.74 -20.97 17.28
N GLY A 102 14.66 -21.46 17.90
CA GLY A 102 14.09 -20.89 19.12
C GLY A 102 13.08 -19.75 18.90
N ALA A 103 12.75 -19.42 17.65
CA ALA A 103 11.61 -18.54 17.36
C ALA A 103 10.29 -19.22 17.74
N ARG A 104 9.31 -18.42 18.21
CA ARG A 104 7.98 -18.92 18.56
C ARG A 104 7.13 -19.00 17.31
N GLU A 105 6.66 -20.19 17.00
CA GLU A 105 5.69 -20.41 15.91
C GLU A 105 4.39 -19.64 16.14
N GLU A 106 4.03 -19.33 17.39
CA GLU A 106 2.86 -18.48 17.72
C GLU A 106 2.97 -17.04 17.20
N LEU A 107 4.16 -16.60 16.77
CA LEU A 107 4.35 -15.30 16.11
C LEU A 107 4.10 -15.33 14.60
N LEU A 108 3.98 -16.53 14.02
CA LEU A 108 3.48 -16.68 12.66
C LEU A 108 2.00 -16.31 12.69
N ASP A 109 1.57 -15.51 11.70
CA ASP A 109 0.18 -15.09 11.53
C ASP A 109 -0.34 -14.10 12.60
N LEU A 110 0.56 -13.25 13.11
CA LEU A 110 0.22 -12.26 14.14
C LEU A 110 -0.82 -11.23 13.66
N GLU A 111 -0.96 -11.02 12.35
CA GLU A 111 -1.97 -10.16 11.74
C GLU A 111 -3.40 -10.70 11.78
N GLU A 112 -3.58 -12.03 11.84
CA GLU A 112 -4.91 -12.66 11.91
C GLU A 112 -5.33 -12.99 13.35
N MET A 113 -4.40 -12.89 14.31
CA MET A 113 -4.66 -13.13 15.74
C MET A 113 -5.74 -12.18 16.29
N ASP A 114 -6.58 -12.71 17.18
CA ASP A 114 -7.56 -11.89 17.87
C ASP A 114 -6.90 -10.87 18.82
N GLN A 115 -7.59 -9.75 19.03
CA GLN A 115 -7.09 -8.63 19.82
C GLN A 115 -6.71 -9.03 21.25
N HIS A 116 -7.44 -9.98 21.86
CA HIS A 116 -7.17 -10.40 23.23
C HIS A 116 -5.86 -11.18 23.30
N ARG A 117 -5.64 -12.12 22.39
CA ARG A 117 -4.39 -12.85 22.24
C ARG A 117 -3.21 -11.93 21.92
N LEU A 118 -3.41 -10.94 21.06
CA LEU A 118 -2.39 -9.95 20.75
C LEU A 118 -1.95 -9.18 22.01
N GLU A 119 -2.90 -8.79 22.85
CA GLU A 119 -2.62 -8.12 24.13
C GLU A 119 -1.97 -9.06 25.15
N GLU A 120 -2.38 -10.32 25.25
CA GLU A 120 -1.72 -11.32 26.09
C GLU A 120 -0.24 -11.45 25.73
N LEU A 121 0.04 -11.59 24.44
CA LEU A 121 1.40 -11.71 23.91
C LEU A 121 2.22 -10.42 24.14
N ARG A 122 1.63 -9.24 23.92
CA ARG A 122 2.29 -7.95 24.21
C ARG A 122 2.66 -7.84 25.68
N ASN A 123 1.73 -8.17 26.58
CA ASN A 123 1.95 -8.15 28.03
C ASN A 123 3.05 -9.14 28.46
N GLU A 124 3.15 -10.30 27.81
CA GLU A 124 4.24 -11.25 28.06
C GLU A 124 5.60 -10.68 27.68
N PHE A 125 5.71 -10.04 26.51
CA PHE A 125 6.94 -9.38 26.06
C PHE A 125 7.34 -8.23 26.98
N GLU A 126 6.39 -7.39 27.39
CA GLU A 126 6.64 -6.31 28.36
C GLU A 126 7.20 -6.86 29.68
N ARG A 127 6.58 -7.91 30.23
CA ARG A 127 7.07 -8.59 31.45
C ARG A 127 8.44 -9.22 31.28
N ARG A 128 8.79 -9.73 30.09
CA ARG A 128 10.14 -10.24 29.81
C ARG A 128 11.17 -9.12 29.76
N ALA A 129 10.85 -8.03 29.06
CA ALA A 129 11.72 -6.86 28.96
C ALA A 129 11.96 -6.23 30.34
N GLU A 130 10.93 -6.15 31.19
CA GLU A 130 11.07 -5.70 32.59
C GLU A 130 11.97 -6.63 33.41
N ARG A 131 11.81 -7.96 33.27
CA ARG A 131 12.68 -8.94 33.92
C ARG A 131 14.13 -8.84 33.47
N ALA A 132 14.40 -8.61 32.18
CA ALA A 132 15.75 -8.39 31.67
C ALA A 132 16.36 -7.08 32.22
N ARG A 133 15.59 -5.98 32.20
CA ARG A 133 16.01 -4.68 32.75
C ARG A 133 16.33 -4.74 34.25
N SER A 134 15.50 -5.44 35.03
CA SER A 134 15.69 -5.58 36.48
C SER A 134 16.84 -6.53 36.86
N LYS A 135 17.20 -7.48 35.98
CA LYS A 135 18.35 -8.37 36.18
C LYS A 135 19.68 -7.81 35.70
N GLY A 136 19.69 -6.68 34.99
CA GLY A 136 20.91 -6.04 34.50
C GLY A 136 21.64 -6.81 33.39
N GLU A 137 21.00 -7.81 32.78
CA GLU A 137 21.56 -8.54 31.65
C GLU A 137 21.29 -7.76 30.35
N PRO A 138 22.33 -7.41 29.55
CA PRO A 138 22.13 -6.74 28.28
C PRO A 138 21.43 -7.69 27.29
N ALA A 139 20.44 -7.16 26.56
CA ALA A 139 19.73 -7.91 25.53
C ALA A 139 20.73 -8.38 24.46
N ALA A 140 20.89 -9.71 24.35
CA ALA A 140 21.69 -10.37 23.33
C ALA A 140 20.89 -10.54 22.03
#